data_AF-A0A8K0E7V0-F1
#
_entry.id   AF-A0A8K0E7V0-F1
#
_cell.length_a   1.000
_cell.length_b   1.000
_cell.length_c   1.000
_cell.angle_alpha   90.00
_cell.angle_beta   90.00
_cell.angle_gamma   90.00
#
_symmetry.space_group_name_H-M   'P 1'
#
loop_
_entity.id
_entity.type
_entity.pdbx_description
1 polymer ?
#
loop_
_entity_poly.entity_id
_entity_poly.type
_entity_poly.pdbx_seq_one_letter_code
_entity_poly.pdbx_strand_id
1 'polypeptide(L)'
;MALPRFSGRLGRRPLLQRHVGHGHRDWRYRFPFRFSSPRLFRTTIITLAFIALFPPIFFHFKLRRFHQIQSRKCGWLTNPPLVCAHGGDSTNAFPNTISAYQFALRSQADCVEIDVSRSSDGVLFALHDRDLQRISGNNTSKVGHFSMKEIKELAAVHQSTLKFGETIPTIEDALKLMSSSVRQVILDAKVGPPLYEKGLARDILKVVERTRCKNCIVWAKSDNLARDVIKQSSDVTVGYIVMIDPSTKVRTNLLRVKGAGVVGVYHPLIDEKLMRVLHGTNKKIYAWTVDDVDSMQRMLTEHVDAVVTSNPGLLQRLMQDLRTQCLEEVLVRSKFGFNFDCLMAISGLSIWFHNKVVDPLLQILSRGAEPKLLAFSAALGITLGVFPICGVTVFLCGVAIALLGSFCHAPSVMLANFMATPIELSLVVPFLRFGEAICGGPHFPLTSDALKKVLTGQASHELLLSIAHALLGWLIAAPFILATLYIMFLPCFTILVRKFSNVPLSPKKSLHSHSEIRLKVRDV
;
A
#
# COMPACT_ATOMS: atom_id res chain seq x y z
N MET A 1 65.76 -27.20 -63.19
CA MET A 1 66.02 -25.74 -63.16
C MET A 1 65.67 -25.25 -61.75
N ALA A 2 66.53 -24.74 -60.89
CA ALA A 2 67.98 -24.55 -60.87
C ALA A 2 68.40 -24.68 -59.40
N LEU A 3 69.49 -25.42 -59.15
CA LEU A 3 70.35 -25.27 -57.96
C LEU A 3 71.19 -23.98 -58.17
N PRO A 4 71.74 -23.30 -57.14
CA PRO A 4 72.70 -23.91 -56.20
C PRO A 4 72.66 -23.23 -54.79
N ARG A 5 73.53 -23.40 -53.78
CA ARG A 5 74.80 -24.10 -53.55
C ARG A 5 75.04 -24.09 -52.02
N PHE A 6 75.53 -25.20 -51.46
CA PHE A 6 76.63 -25.31 -50.46
C PHE A 6 76.52 -24.55 -49.10
N SER A 7 77.08 -24.98 -47.97
CA SER A 7 77.76 -26.20 -47.49
C SER A 7 78.28 -25.90 -46.07
N GLY A 8 78.58 -26.94 -45.28
CA GLY A 8 79.53 -26.88 -44.15
C GLY A 8 78.87 -26.60 -42.80
N ARG A 9 78.63 -27.55 -41.89
CA ARG A 9 79.41 -28.68 -41.35
C ARG A 9 80.59 -28.26 -40.47
N LEU A 10 80.61 -28.87 -39.27
CA LEU A 10 81.67 -28.98 -38.26
C LEU A 10 81.83 -27.73 -37.37
N GLY A 11 81.79 -27.78 -36.03
CA GLY A 11 82.00 -28.88 -35.10
C GLY A 11 82.99 -28.40 -34.04
N ARG A 12 82.76 -28.70 -32.75
CA ARG A 12 83.76 -28.94 -31.67
C ARG A 12 83.10 -28.90 -30.28
N ARG A 13 83.18 -30.05 -29.59
CA ARG A 13 83.19 -30.19 -28.12
C ARG A 13 84.62 -29.87 -27.60
N PRO A 14 84.99 -30.03 -26.30
CA PRO A 14 84.35 -29.77 -24.99
C PRO A 14 85.29 -28.95 -24.04
N LEU A 15 84.88 -28.64 -22.80
CA LEU A 15 85.57 -28.97 -21.51
C LEU A 15 85.38 -27.94 -20.36
N LEU A 16 85.10 -28.51 -19.16
CA LEU A 16 85.36 -28.05 -17.77
C LEU A 16 84.63 -26.77 -17.31
N GLN A 17 83.95 -26.69 -16.15
CA GLN A 17 84.36 -27.09 -14.79
C GLN A 17 83.17 -27.07 -13.80
N ARG A 18 83.38 -27.69 -12.64
CA ARG A 18 82.49 -28.14 -11.53
C ARG A 18 81.68 -27.11 -10.72
N HIS A 19 80.58 -27.65 -10.13
CA HIS A 19 79.90 -27.34 -8.83
C HIS A 19 79.19 -25.97 -8.71
N VAL A 20 77.99 -25.77 -8.14
CA VAL A 20 77.23 -26.35 -7.00
C VAL A 20 75.71 -26.22 -7.32
N GLY A 21 74.89 -27.15 -6.85
CA GLY A 21 73.47 -27.25 -7.21
C GLY A 21 72.52 -26.25 -6.57
N HIS A 22 71.31 -26.14 -7.14
CA HIS A 22 70.09 -25.72 -6.45
C HIS A 22 68.88 -26.46 -7.04
N GLY A 23 68.06 -27.01 -6.14
CA GLY A 23 67.06 -28.02 -6.43
C GLY A 23 65.88 -27.53 -7.25
N HIS A 24 65.54 -28.29 -8.29
CA HIS A 24 64.21 -28.27 -8.87
C HIS A 24 63.27 -29.10 -7.98
N ARG A 25 62.64 -28.44 -7.00
CA ARG A 25 61.38 -28.94 -6.42
C ARG A 25 60.24 -28.49 -7.33
N ASP A 26 59.85 -29.38 -8.23
CA ASP A 26 58.67 -29.26 -9.06
C ASP A 26 57.42 -29.46 -8.17
N TRP A 27 56.97 -28.39 -7.51
CA TRP A 27 55.75 -28.38 -6.69
C TRP A 27 54.51 -28.39 -7.60
N ARG A 28 54.09 -29.58 -8.02
CA ARG A 28 52.72 -29.81 -8.49
C ARG A 28 51.77 -29.56 -7.33
N TYR A 29 51.11 -28.40 -7.30
CA TYR A 29 49.96 -28.16 -6.43
C TYR A 29 48.81 -29.08 -6.87
N ARG A 30 48.72 -30.25 -6.22
CA ARG A 30 47.50 -31.08 -6.21
C ARG A 30 46.53 -30.46 -5.21
N PHE A 31 45.49 -29.79 -5.71
CA PHE A 31 44.30 -29.47 -4.91
C PHE A 31 43.56 -30.77 -4.50
N PRO A 32 42.97 -30.85 -3.29
CA PRO A 32 42.37 -32.09 -2.79
C PRO A 32 40.91 -32.32 -3.20
N PHE A 33 40.32 -31.52 -4.10
CA PHE A 33 38.93 -31.73 -4.55
C PHE A 33 38.85 -32.12 -6.02
N ARG A 34 38.86 -33.44 -6.27
CA ARG A 34 38.50 -34.03 -7.57
C ARG A 34 36.99 -34.27 -7.56
N PHE A 35 36.20 -33.45 -8.27
CA PHE A 35 34.77 -33.71 -8.43
C PHE A 35 34.57 -35.04 -9.15
N SER A 36 33.90 -35.99 -8.49
CA SER A 36 33.81 -37.39 -8.94
C SER A 36 32.86 -37.63 -10.13
N SER A 37 32.17 -36.59 -10.64
CA SER A 37 31.20 -36.75 -11.74
C SER A 37 30.92 -35.41 -12.46
N PRO A 38 30.99 -35.36 -13.81
CA PRO A 38 30.62 -34.18 -14.61
C PRO A 38 29.16 -33.73 -14.38
N ARG A 39 28.28 -34.66 -14.00
CA ARG A 39 26.87 -34.37 -13.69
C ARG A 39 26.76 -33.54 -12.41
N LEU A 40 27.57 -33.88 -11.40
CA LEU A 40 27.58 -33.17 -10.12
C LEU A 40 28.04 -31.72 -10.30
N PHE A 41 29.10 -31.50 -11.07
CA PHE A 41 29.59 -30.16 -11.41
C PHE A 41 28.54 -29.32 -12.16
N ARG A 42 27.84 -29.93 -13.13
CA ARG A 42 26.78 -29.27 -13.90
C ARG A 42 25.58 -28.91 -13.02
N THR A 43 25.18 -29.79 -12.11
CA THR A 43 24.12 -29.48 -11.12
C THR A 43 24.54 -28.36 -10.18
N THR A 44 25.78 -28.36 -9.67
CA THR A 44 26.25 -27.29 -8.78
C THR A 44 26.26 -25.93 -9.48
N ILE A 45 26.69 -25.87 -10.74
CA ILE A 45 26.65 -24.63 -11.53
C ILE A 45 25.21 -24.16 -11.77
N ILE A 46 24.29 -25.05 -12.11
CA ILE A 46 22.89 -24.68 -12.33
C ILE A 46 22.27 -24.16 -11.02
N THR A 47 22.54 -24.79 -9.89
CA THR A 47 22.07 -24.34 -8.57
C THR A 47 22.66 -22.98 -8.20
N LEU A 48 23.96 -22.76 -8.42
CA LEU A 48 24.61 -21.47 -8.19
C LEU A 48 24.07 -20.37 -9.12
N ALA A 49 23.78 -20.69 -10.39
CA ALA A 49 23.17 -19.75 -11.33
C ALA A 49 21.73 -19.39 -10.93
N PHE A 50 20.94 -20.34 -10.45
CA PHE A 50 19.61 -20.07 -9.88
C PHE A 50 19.70 -19.19 -8.63
N ILE A 51 20.65 -19.48 -7.73
CA ILE A 51 20.89 -18.66 -6.52
C ILE A 51 21.36 -17.25 -6.90
N ALA A 52 22.13 -17.08 -7.97
CA ALA A 52 22.60 -15.77 -8.43
C ALA A 52 21.51 -14.95 -9.15
N LEU A 53 20.59 -15.61 -9.87
CA LEU A 53 19.52 -14.96 -10.64
C LEU A 53 18.25 -14.69 -9.82
N PHE A 54 18.01 -15.47 -8.76
CA PHE A 54 16.81 -15.31 -7.93
C PHE A 54 16.73 -13.96 -7.20
N PRO A 55 17.80 -13.43 -6.57
CA PRO A 55 17.75 -12.12 -5.90
C PRO A 55 17.53 -10.93 -6.85
N PRO A 56 18.17 -10.82 -8.03
CA PRO A 56 17.88 -9.76 -9.01
C PRO A 56 16.45 -9.82 -9.54
N ILE A 57 15.94 -11.02 -9.83
CA ILE A 57 14.56 -11.22 -10.32
C ILE A 57 13.56 -10.88 -9.21
N PHE A 58 13.78 -11.38 -8.00
CA PHE A 58 12.97 -11.05 -6.82
C PHE A 58 12.97 -9.55 -6.54
N PHE A 59 14.15 -8.91 -6.59
CA PHE A 59 14.27 -7.47 -6.38
C PHE A 59 13.58 -6.68 -7.50
N HIS A 60 13.73 -7.08 -8.77
CA HIS A 60 13.01 -6.46 -9.89
C HIS A 60 11.49 -6.53 -9.72
N PHE A 61 10.94 -7.71 -9.41
CA PHE A 61 9.50 -7.86 -9.16
C PHE A 61 9.04 -7.12 -7.91
N LYS A 62 9.85 -7.09 -6.85
CA LYS A 62 9.54 -6.34 -5.62
C LYS A 62 9.56 -4.84 -5.85
N LEU A 63 10.53 -4.31 -6.60
CA LEU A 63 10.63 -2.90 -6.97
C LEU A 63 9.47 -2.51 -7.89
N ARG A 64 9.15 -3.35 -8.88
CA ARG A 64 7.99 -3.16 -9.77
C ARG A 64 6.67 -3.14 -9.01
N ARG A 65 6.50 -4.06 -8.05
CA ARG A 65 5.33 -4.11 -7.17
C ARG A 65 5.26 -2.87 -6.27
N PHE A 66 6.39 -2.40 -5.74
CA PHE A 66 6.47 -1.18 -4.95
C PHE A 66 6.07 0.05 -5.78
N HIS A 67 6.63 0.21 -6.99
CA HIS A 67 6.22 1.27 -7.92
C HIS A 67 4.73 1.19 -8.27
N GLN A 68 4.19 -0.01 -8.50
CA GLN A 68 2.75 -0.18 -8.77
C GLN A 68 1.90 0.25 -7.58
N ILE A 69 2.24 -0.18 -6.36
CA ILE A 69 1.52 0.21 -5.14
C ILE A 69 1.57 1.73 -4.94
N GLN A 70 2.73 2.35 -5.14
CA GLN A 70 2.90 3.80 -4.98
C GLN A 70 2.15 4.58 -6.07
N SER A 71 2.21 4.12 -7.33
CA SER A 71 1.47 4.74 -8.43
C SER A 71 -0.05 4.68 -8.22
N ARG A 72 -0.57 3.60 -7.62
CA ARG A 72 -1.98 3.46 -7.26
C ARG A 72 -2.35 4.42 -6.12
N LYS A 73 -1.53 4.50 -5.07
CA LYS A 73 -1.80 5.34 -3.89
C LYS A 73 -1.95 6.83 -4.25
N CYS A 74 -1.15 7.34 -5.18
CA CYS A 74 -1.15 8.75 -5.56
C CYS A 74 -1.79 9.03 -6.93
N GLY A 75 -2.24 8.00 -7.66
CA GLY A 75 -2.76 8.15 -9.03
C GLY A 75 -4.01 9.02 -9.12
N TRP A 76 -4.81 9.08 -8.05
CA TRP A 76 -6.03 9.89 -7.96
C TRP A 76 -5.76 11.39 -8.00
N LEU A 77 -4.52 11.85 -7.78
CA LEU A 77 -4.19 13.28 -7.89
C LEU A 77 -4.36 13.83 -9.31
N THR A 78 -4.20 12.98 -10.32
CA THR A 78 -4.37 13.39 -11.72
C THR A 78 -5.84 13.67 -12.06
N ASN A 79 -6.74 12.87 -11.48
CA ASN A 79 -8.18 12.98 -11.65
C ASN A 79 -8.86 12.75 -10.29
N PRO A 80 -8.90 13.77 -9.42
CA PRO A 80 -9.48 13.63 -8.09
C PRO A 80 -10.99 13.37 -8.19
N PRO A 81 -11.55 12.47 -7.36
CA PRO A 81 -13.00 12.28 -7.31
C PRO A 81 -13.68 13.56 -6.84
N LEU A 82 -14.94 13.73 -7.26
CA LEU A 82 -15.81 14.75 -6.69
C LEU A 82 -16.15 14.43 -5.23
N VAL A 83 -16.06 15.42 -4.35
CA VAL A 83 -16.57 15.33 -2.98
C VAL A 83 -18.05 15.69 -2.96
N CYS A 84 -18.94 14.69 -2.82
CA CYS A 84 -20.38 14.88 -2.81
C CYS A 84 -20.96 14.81 -1.39
N ALA A 85 -21.63 15.87 -0.97
CA ALA A 85 -22.28 15.95 0.33
C ALA A 85 -23.66 15.25 0.31
N HIS A 86 -23.83 14.17 1.06
CA HIS A 86 -25.04 13.33 1.13
C HIS A 86 -26.15 14.01 1.94
N GLY A 87 -27.19 14.51 1.26
CA GLY A 87 -28.18 15.41 1.85
C GLY A 87 -27.57 16.74 2.32
N GLY A 88 -26.42 17.16 1.82
CA GLY A 88 -25.62 18.26 2.37
C GLY A 88 -24.58 17.81 3.40
N ASP A 89 -24.02 18.74 4.17
CA ASP A 89 -23.10 18.44 5.27
C ASP A 89 -23.90 18.25 6.56
N SER A 90 -24.15 16.98 6.89
CA SER A 90 -25.00 16.60 8.02
C SER A 90 -24.24 16.51 9.35
N THR A 91 -23.02 17.05 9.43
CA THR A 91 -22.27 17.08 10.69
C THR A 91 -22.81 18.11 11.67
N ASN A 92 -23.38 19.21 11.16
CA ASN A 92 -23.82 20.36 11.95
C ASN A 92 -25.28 20.79 11.68
N ALA A 93 -25.95 20.14 10.73
CA ALA A 93 -27.33 20.43 10.35
C ALA A 93 -28.07 19.14 9.99
N PHE A 94 -29.40 19.19 10.02
CA PHE A 94 -30.20 18.05 9.59
C PHE A 94 -30.10 17.88 8.06
N PRO A 95 -29.98 16.64 7.53
CA PRO A 95 -29.83 16.41 6.10
C PRO A 95 -31.05 16.94 5.32
N ASN A 96 -30.81 17.29 4.05
CA ASN A 96 -31.78 17.86 3.12
C ASN A 96 -32.41 19.19 3.59
N THR A 97 -31.65 20.00 4.31
CA THR A 97 -32.04 21.36 4.70
C THR A 97 -31.17 22.41 4.02
N ILE A 98 -31.67 23.65 3.94
CA ILE A 98 -30.87 24.79 3.44
C ILE A 98 -29.58 24.96 4.25
N SER A 99 -29.63 24.74 5.56
CA SER A 99 -28.46 24.81 6.45
C SER A 99 -27.41 23.75 6.09
N ALA A 100 -27.80 22.48 5.90
CA ALA A 100 -26.88 21.42 5.49
C ALA A 100 -26.23 21.70 4.14
N TYR A 101 -26.98 22.28 3.19
CA TYR A 101 -26.42 22.70 1.90
C TYR A 101 -25.43 23.86 2.04
N GLN A 102 -25.72 24.86 2.87
CA GLN A 102 -24.78 25.94 3.16
C GLN A 102 -23.49 25.44 3.84
N PHE A 103 -23.60 24.50 4.78
CA PHE A 103 -22.43 23.86 5.37
C PHE A 103 -21.62 23.07 4.33
N ALA A 104 -22.27 22.37 3.40
CA ALA A 104 -21.57 21.69 2.29
C ALA A 104 -20.77 22.67 1.41
N LEU A 105 -21.33 23.85 1.11
CA LEU A 105 -20.60 24.90 0.39
C LEU A 105 -19.41 25.43 1.18
N ARG A 106 -19.53 25.63 2.50
CA ARG A 106 -18.42 26.03 3.38
C ARG A 106 -17.33 24.96 3.45
N SER A 107 -17.73 23.69 3.43
CA SER A 107 -16.84 22.52 3.33
C SER A 107 -16.26 22.33 1.93
N GLN A 108 -16.51 23.25 0.98
CA GLN A 108 -16.01 23.19 -0.40
C GLN A 108 -16.37 21.87 -1.11
N ALA A 109 -17.58 21.34 -0.88
CA ALA A 109 -18.04 20.16 -1.60
C ALA A 109 -18.17 20.46 -3.10
N ASP A 110 -17.69 19.54 -3.94
CA ASP A 110 -17.83 19.64 -5.40
C ASP A 110 -19.27 19.37 -5.87
N CYS A 111 -20.02 18.64 -5.05
CA CYS A 111 -21.37 18.21 -5.36
C CYS A 111 -22.24 18.06 -4.11
N VAL A 112 -23.54 18.03 -4.33
CA VAL A 112 -24.52 17.73 -3.30
C VAL A 112 -25.49 16.67 -3.81
N GLU A 113 -25.87 15.76 -2.94
CA GLU A 113 -26.99 14.85 -3.15
C GLU A 113 -28.23 15.38 -2.41
N ILE A 114 -29.36 15.28 -3.09
CA ILE A 114 -30.66 15.77 -2.64
C ILE A 114 -31.66 14.62 -2.79
N ASP A 115 -32.21 14.18 -1.66
CA ASP A 115 -33.24 13.14 -1.64
C ASP A 115 -34.56 13.72 -2.18
N VAL A 116 -35.04 13.24 -3.33
CA VAL A 116 -36.26 13.74 -3.97
C VAL A 116 -37.45 12.85 -3.65
N SER A 117 -38.35 13.33 -2.80
CA SER A 117 -39.63 12.67 -2.52
C SER A 117 -40.82 13.51 -2.97
N ARG A 118 -41.91 12.85 -3.35
CA ARG A 118 -43.16 13.49 -3.79
C ARG A 118 -44.21 13.41 -2.68
N SER A 119 -44.85 14.53 -2.36
CA SER A 119 -46.01 14.61 -1.47
C SER A 119 -47.29 14.03 -2.12
N SER A 120 -48.35 13.85 -1.33
CA SER A 120 -49.63 13.31 -1.81
C SER A 120 -50.31 14.18 -2.88
N ASP A 121 -50.08 15.49 -2.82
CA ASP A 121 -50.54 16.51 -3.77
C ASP A 121 -49.55 16.80 -4.92
N GLY A 122 -48.47 16.02 -5.02
CA GLY A 122 -47.57 16.01 -6.18
C GLY A 122 -46.40 16.99 -6.13
N VAL A 123 -46.16 17.66 -5.01
CA VAL A 123 -45.02 18.57 -4.82
C VAL A 123 -43.75 17.79 -4.50
N LEU A 124 -42.62 18.17 -5.11
CA LEU A 124 -41.32 17.55 -4.87
C LEU A 124 -40.57 18.27 -3.75
N PHE A 125 -40.17 17.51 -2.73
CA PHE A 125 -39.41 17.97 -1.57
C PHE A 125 -38.01 17.34 -1.54
N ALA A 126 -37.06 18.11 -1.02
CA ALA A 126 -35.78 17.61 -0.56
C ALA A 126 -36.00 16.95 0.81
N LEU A 127 -36.39 15.68 0.82
CA LEU A 127 -36.78 14.97 2.03
C LEU A 127 -36.74 13.47 1.82
N HIS A 128 -36.13 12.73 2.74
CA HIS A 128 -36.22 11.29 2.80
C HIS A 128 -37.29 10.85 3.82
N ASP A 129 -37.96 9.71 3.59
CA ASP A 129 -38.84 9.08 4.59
C ASP A 129 -38.22 8.99 6.00
N ARG A 130 -36.94 8.60 6.12
CA ARG A 130 -36.24 8.47 7.41
C ARG A 130 -36.18 9.80 8.16
N ASP A 131 -36.08 10.89 7.41
CA ASP A 131 -35.95 12.24 7.93
C ASP A 131 -37.33 12.74 8.37
N LEU A 132 -38.37 12.50 7.57
CA LEU A 132 -39.76 12.72 7.98
C LEU A 132 -40.15 11.91 9.23
N GLN A 133 -39.71 10.66 9.34
CA GLN A 133 -39.98 9.81 10.50
C GLN A 133 -39.38 10.38 11.78
N ARG A 134 -38.17 10.97 11.70
CA ARG A 134 -37.54 11.67 12.82
C ARG A 134 -38.29 12.95 13.17
N ILE A 135 -38.67 13.74 12.16
CA ILE A 135 -39.40 15.01 12.33
C ILE A 135 -40.77 14.78 12.97
N SER A 136 -41.51 13.79 12.47
CA SER A 136 -42.86 13.45 12.95
C SER A 136 -42.90 12.61 14.22
N GLY A 137 -41.77 12.00 14.62
CA GLY A 137 -41.72 11.02 15.71
C GLY A 137 -42.43 9.69 15.40
N ASN A 138 -42.85 9.46 14.15
CA ASN A 138 -43.55 8.26 13.72
C ASN A 138 -42.73 7.49 12.68
N ASN A 139 -42.29 6.28 13.03
CA ASN A 139 -41.45 5.42 12.18
C ASN A 139 -42.16 4.82 10.95
N THR A 140 -43.48 4.96 10.84
CA THR A 140 -44.27 4.51 9.68
C THR A 140 -44.52 5.61 8.66
N SER A 141 -44.19 6.86 8.98
CA SER A 141 -44.39 8.01 8.10
C SER A 141 -43.69 7.83 6.75
N LYS A 142 -44.42 8.20 5.69
CA LYS A 142 -43.98 8.18 4.28
C LYS A 142 -44.32 9.51 3.64
N VAL A 143 -43.37 10.14 2.96
CA VAL A 143 -43.55 11.51 2.43
C VAL A 143 -44.81 11.62 1.57
N GLY A 144 -45.05 10.65 0.70
CA GLY A 144 -46.19 10.71 -0.22
C GLY A 144 -47.57 10.44 0.41
N HIS A 145 -47.66 10.19 1.71
CA HIS A 145 -48.94 10.21 2.43
C HIS A 145 -49.34 11.60 2.94
N PHE A 146 -48.41 12.56 2.96
CA PHE A 146 -48.63 13.91 3.46
C PHE A 146 -48.70 14.90 2.30
N SER A 147 -49.58 15.88 2.40
CA SER A 147 -49.66 17.03 1.51
C SER A 147 -48.55 18.05 1.78
N MET A 148 -48.34 18.99 0.87
CA MET A 148 -47.39 20.10 1.07
C MET A 148 -47.66 20.85 2.37
N LYS A 149 -48.94 21.07 2.70
CA LYS A 149 -49.36 21.81 3.89
C LYS A 149 -48.98 21.05 5.16
N GLU A 150 -49.31 19.76 5.24
CA GLU A 150 -49.02 18.92 6.41
C GLU A 150 -47.50 18.76 6.62
N ILE A 151 -46.72 18.61 5.55
CA ILE A 151 -45.24 18.54 5.64
C ILE A 151 -44.68 19.84 6.24
N LYS A 152 -45.17 21.01 5.79
CA LYS A 152 -44.73 22.31 6.32
C LYS A 152 -45.14 22.53 7.78
N GLU A 153 -46.33 22.08 8.18
CA GLU A 153 -46.80 22.16 9.56
C GLU A 153 -45.95 21.28 10.49
N LEU A 154 -45.67 20.03 10.09
CA LEU A 154 -44.76 19.13 10.82
C LEU A 154 -43.36 19.73 10.96
N ALA A 155 -42.85 20.34 9.89
CA ALA A 155 -41.56 21.01 9.92
C ALA A 155 -41.55 22.16 10.93
N ALA A 156 -42.58 23.03 10.94
CA ALA A 156 -42.67 24.16 11.85
C ALA A 156 -42.72 23.75 13.32
N VAL A 157 -43.43 22.66 13.64
CA VAL A 157 -43.44 22.10 15.00
C VAL A 157 -42.05 21.61 15.37
N HIS A 158 -41.38 20.86 14.49
CA HIS A 158 -40.03 20.35 14.73
C HIS A 158 -38.94 21.44 14.79
N GLN A 159 -39.11 22.55 14.06
CA GLN A 159 -38.22 23.71 14.09
C GLN A 159 -38.09 24.33 15.48
N SER A 160 -39.18 24.34 16.26
CA SER A 160 -39.17 24.86 17.64
C SER A 160 -38.28 24.04 18.58
N THR A 161 -37.95 22.81 18.21
CA THR A 161 -37.09 21.89 18.97
C THR A 161 -35.63 21.80 18.47
N LEU A 162 -35.33 22.32 17.27
CA LEU A 162 -33.97 22.27 16.68
C LEU A 162 -33.25 23.62 16.78
N LYS A 163 -31.93 23.59 16.96
CA LYS A 163 -31.08 24.78 17.13
C LYS A 163 -31.10 25.80 15.98
N PHE A 164 -31.61 25.43 14.80
CA PHE A 164 -31.42 26.22 13.57
C PHE A 164 -32.70 26.60 12.81
N GLY A 165 -33.90 26.36 13.33
CA GLY A 165 -35.14 26.80 12.65
C GLY A 165 -35.24 26.30 11.20
N GLU A 166 -34.81 25.06 10.95
CA GLU A 166 -34.57 24.52 9.60
C GLU A 166 -35.86 24.27 8.83
N THR A 167 -36.02 24.88 7.65
CA THR A 167 -37.17 24.65 6.77
C THR A 167 -36.88 23.49 5.81
N ILE A 168 -37.84 22.57 5.66
CA ILE A 168 -37.79 21.52 4.64
C ILE A 168 -37.97 22.18 3.26
N PRO A 169 -36.94 22.21 2.40
CA PRO A 169 -37.02 22.88 1.11
C PRO A 169 -37.77 22.03 0.08
N THR A 170 -38.42 22.69 -0.86
CA THR A 170 -38.79 22.01 -2.11
C THR A 170 -37.54 21.74 -2.94
N ILE A 171 -37.63 20.85 -3.93
CA ILE A 171 -36.51 20.65 -4.87
C ILE A 171 -36.20 21.95 -5.63
N GLU A 172 -37.21 22.76 -5.92
CA GLU A 172 -36.98 24.05 -6.60
C GLU A 172 -36.15 24.99 -5.72
N ASP A 173 -36.43 25.07 -4.42
CA ASP A 173 -35.67 25.89 -3.47
C ASP A 173 -34.22 25.40 -3.35
N ALA A 174 -34.03 24.08 -3.24
CA ALA A 174 -32.71 23.47 -3.15
C ALA A 174 -31.88 23.70 -4.43
N LEU A 175 -32.49 23.54 -5.61
CA LEU A 175 -31.83 23.76 -6.89
C LEU A 175 -31.49 25.23 -7.14
N LYS A 176 -32.32 26.18 -6.71
CA LYS A 176 -32.02 27.62 -6.77
C LYS A 176 -30.74 27.95 -6.00
N LEU A 177 -30.50 27.29 -4.86
CA LEU A 177 -29.30 27.47 -4.07
C LEU A 177 -28.09 26.74 -4.67
N MET A 178 -28.27 25.50 -5.12
CA MET A 178 -27.15 24.59 -5.38
C MET A 178 -26.70 24.51 -6.84
N SER A 179 -27.61 24.64 -7.81
CA SER A 179 -27.30 24.38 -9.23
C SER A 179 -26.14 25.24 -9.76
N SER A 180 -26.02 26.50 -9.34
CA SER A 180 -24.92 27.40 -9.73
C SER A 180 -23.74 27.39 -8.76
N SER A 181 -23.86 26.72 -7.61
CA SER A 181 -22.90 26.82 -6.49
C SER A 181 -21.96 25.62 -6.40
N VAL A 182 -22.34 24.48 -6.98
CA VAL A 182 -21.53 23.26 -7.02
C VAL A 182 -21.32 22.78 -8.46
N ARG A 183 -20.34 21.90 -8.68
CA ARG A 183 -20.05 21.34 -10.01
C ARG A 183 -21.14 20.39 -10.47
N GLN A 184 -21.76 19.66 -9.54
CA GLN A 184 -22.79 18.67 -9.86
C GLN A 184 -23.85 18.59 -8.76
N VAL A 185 -25.12 18.53 -9.14
CA VAL A 185 -26.22 18.20 -8.24
C VAL A 185 -26.73 16.80 -8.57
N ILE A 186 -26.88 15.98 -7.54
CA ILE A 186 -27.38 14.62 -7.64
C ILE A 186 -28.79 14.60 -7.03
N LEU A 187 -29.79 14.32 -7.85
CA LEU A 187 -31.17 14.16 -7.41
C LEU A 187 -31.45 12.68 -7.17
N ASP A 188 -31.42 12.21 -5.92
CA ASP A 188 -31.75 10.83 -5.57
C ASP A 188 -33.27 10.64 -5.49
N ALA A 189 -33.84 10.16 -6.59
CA ALA A 189 -35.27 10.04 -6.76
C ALA A 189 -35.86 8.87 -5.95
N LYS A 190 -36.64 9.20 -4.93
CA LYS A 190 -37.34 8.25 -4.07
C LYS A 190 -38.70 7.89 -4.65
N VAL A 191 -38.93 6.59 -4.74
CA VAL A 191 -40.21 6.02 -5.15
C VAL A 191 -41.02 5.71 -3.90
N GLY A 192 -42.20 6.31 -3.78
CA GLY A 192 -43.07 6.17 -2.61
C GLY A 192 -44.57 6.24 -2.95
N PRO A 193 -45.43 5.83 -2.01
CA PRO A 193 -46.89 5.80 -2.20
C PRO A 193 -47.50 7.21 -2.36
N PRO A 194 -48.76 7.32 -2.81
CA PRO A 194 -49.55 6.27 -3.45
C PRO A 194 -49.22 6.09 -4.93
N LEU A 195 -48.48 7.05 -5.52
CA LEU A 195 -48.29 7.13 -6.96
C LEU A 195 -47.03 6.41 -7.46
N TYR A 196 -46.08 6.07 -6.57
CA TYR A 196 -44.83 5.36 -6.91
C TYR A 196 -44.11 6.02 -8.11
N GLU A 197 -43.69 5.26 -9.12
CA GLU A 197 -43.02 5.80 -10.31
C GLU A 197 -43.95 6.62 -11.22
N LYS A 198 -45.28 6.47 -11.11
CA LYS A 198 -46.24 7.05 -12.06
C LYS A 198 -46.08 8.57 -12.11
N GLY A 199 -45.64 9.08 -13.25
CA GLY A 199 -45.42 10.51 -13.50
C GLY A 199 -44.18 11.12 -12.84
N LEU A 200 -43.46 10.39 -11.99
CA LEU A 200 -42.35 10.94 -11.19
C LEU A 200 -41.19 11.46 -12.07
N ALA A 201 -40.81 10.71 -13.12
CA ALA A 201 -39.80 11.15 -14.07
C ALA A 201 -40.16 12.51 -14.71
N ARG A 202 -41.41 12.66 -15.14
CA ARG A 202 -41.91 13.91 -15.75
C ARG A 202 -41.90 15.05 -14.73
N ASP A 203 -42.31 14.80 -13.49
CA ASP A 203 -42.38 15.82 -12.45
C ASP A 203 -40.96 16.32 -12.09
N ILE A 204 -39.98 15.42 -11.99
CA ILE A 204 -38.56 15.76 -11.77
C ILE A 204 -37.99 16.57 -12.95
N LEU A 205 -38.19 16.09 -14.19
CA LEU A 205 -37.67 16.76 -15.39
C LEU A 205 -38.25 18.17 -15.55
N LYS A 206 -39.54 18.37 -15.23
CA LYS A 206 -40.16 19.71 -15.22
C LYS A 206 -39.47 20.67 -14.24
N VAL A 207 -39.09 20.21 -13.05
CA VAL A 207 -38.39 21.06 -12.08
C VAL A 207 -36.96 21.35 -12.54
N VAL A 208 -36.26 20.36 -13.09
CA VAL A 208 -34.91 20.54 -13.69
C VAL A 208 -34.94 21.57 -14.82
N GLU A 209 -35.93 21.50 -15.71
CA GLU A 209 -36.12 22.44 -16.82
C GLU A 209 -36.43 23.86 -16.31
N ARG A 210 -37.40 23.99 -15.39
CA ARG A 210 -37.79 25.29 -14.80
C ARG A 210 -36.63 25.98 -14.08
N THR A 211 -35.83 25.22 -13.36
CA THR A 211 -34.65 25.72 -12.63
C THR A 211 -33.42 25.85 -13.53
N ARG A 212 -33.49 25.39 -14.79
CA ARG A 212 -32.38 25.37 -15.75
C ARG A 212 -31.13 24.68 -15.21
N CYS A 213 -31.31 23.62 -14.41
CA CYS A 213 -30.21 22.89 -13.81
C CYS A 213 -29.47 22.03 -14.86
N LYS A 214 -28.40 22.58 -15.43
CA LYS A 214 -27.58 21.90 -16.47
C LYS A 214 -26.64 20.84 -15.91
N ASN A 215 -26.33 20.91 -14.63
CA ASN A 215 -25.44 19.99 -13.90
C ASN A 215 -26.22 19.04 -12.98
N CYS A 216 -27.49 18.77 -13.28
CA CYS A 216 -28.28 17.79 -12.54
C CYS A 216 -28.08 16.38 -13.11
N ILE A 217 -27.88 15.41 -12.22
CA ILE A 217 -28.01 13.98 -12.51
C ILE A 217 -29.24 13.47 -11.77
N VAL A 218 -30.08 12.68 -12.44
CA VAL A 218 -31.16 11.95 -11.76
C VAL A 218 -30.65 10.56 -11.41
N TRP A 219 -30.50 10.31 -10.11
CA TRP A 219 -30.11 9.00 -9.59
C TRP A 219 -31.36 8.26 -9.14
N ALA A 220 -31.60 7.08 -9.71
CA ALA A 220 -32.78 6.29 -9.42
C ALA A 220 -32.42 4.90 -8.90
N LYS A 221 -33.02 4.52 -7.77
CA LYS A 221 -32.98 3.13 -7.29
C LYS A 221 -33.83 2.20 -8.17
N SER A 222 -34.98 2.69 -8.66
CA SER A 222 -35.89 1.95 -9.54
C SER A 222 -35.43 1.97 -11.00
N ASP A 223 -35.27 0.80 -11.60
CA ASP A 223 -34.93 0.61 -13.01
C ASP A 223 -35.98 1.19 -13.94
N ASN A 224 -37.25 1.12 -13.54
CA ASN A 224 -38.36 1.67 -14.31
C ASN A 224 -38.25 3.19 -14.34
N LEU A 225 -38.02 3.82 -13.19
CA LEU A 225 -37.82 5.27 -13.12
C LEU A 225 -36.60 5.71 -13.93
N ALA A 226 -35.47 5.01 -13.82
CA ALA A 226 -34.28 5.31 -14.61
C ALA A 226 -34.56 5.25 -16.12
N ARG A 227 -35.26 4.20 -16.58
CA ARG A 227 -35.66 4.05 -17.99
C ARG A 227 -36.65 5.12 -18.43
N ASP A 228 -37.59 5.51 -17.57
CA ASP A 228 -38.58 6.55 -17.87
C ASP A 228 -37.94 7.92 -18.04
N VAL A 229 -36.91 8.24 -17.24
CA VAL A 229 -36.13 9.49 -17.39
C VAL A 229 -35.34 9.47 -18.69
N ILE A 230 -34.61 8.38 -18.97
CA ILE A 230 -33.83 8.22 -20.22
C ILE A 230 -34.72 8.33 -21.46
N LYS A 231 -35.94 7.78 -21.41
CA LYS A 231 -36.89 7.85 -22.53
C LYS A 231 -37.43 9.27 -22.74
N GLN A 232 -37.56 10.07 -21.69
CA GLN A 232 -38.17 11.40 -21.74
C GLN A 232 -37.17 12.53 -21.97
N SER A 233 -35.89 12.34 -21.62
CA SER A 233 -34.86 13.35 -21.83
C SER A 233 -33.50 12.72 -22.12
N SER A 234 -32.85 13.17 -23.19
CA SER A 234 -31.46 12.86 -23.52
C SER A 234 -30.45 13.78 -22.83
N ASP A 235 -30.92 14.92 -22.32
CA ASP A 235 -30.04 16.00 -21.84
C ASP A 235 -29.66 15.81 -20.37
N VAL A 236 -30.48 15.09 -19.61
CA VAL A 236 -30.25 14.81 -18.19
C VAL A 236 -29.53 13.48 -18.05
N THR A 237 -28.36 13.51 -17.42
CA THR A 237 -27.61 12.29 -17.11
C THR A 237 -28.37 11.47 -16.07
N VAL A 238 -28.46 10.15 -16.30
CA VAL A 238 -29.14 9.22 -15.37
C VAL A 238 -28.13 8.31 -14.68
N GLY A 239 -28.32 8.14 -13.37
CA GLY A 239 -27.60 7.20 -12.53
C GLY A 239 -28.52 6.09 -12.00
N TYR A 240 -27.99 4.89 -11.80
CA TYR A 240 -28.68 3.80 -11.09
C TYR A 240 -27.82 3.21 -9.99
N ILE A 241 -28.45 2.48 -9.07
CA ILE A 241 -27.78 1.93 -7.90
C ILE A 241 -27.37 0.46 -8.12
N VAL A 242 -26.14 0.14 -7.74
CA VAL A 242 -25.61 -1.20 -7.56
C VAL A 242 -25.34 -1.46 -6.08
N MET A 243 -25.98 -2.50 -5.55
CA MET A 243 -25.82 -2.93 -4.17
C MET A 243 -26.02 -4.43 -4.04
N ILE A 244 -25.71 -4.98 -2.86
CA ILE A 244 -26.23 -6.29 -2.46
C ILE A 244 -27.65 -6.07 -1.99
N ASP A 245 -28.59 -6.76 -2.64
CA ASP A 245 -29.97 -6.75 -2.21
C ASP A 245 -30.06 -7.42 -0.82
N PRO A 246 -30.59 -6.73 0.20
CA PRO A 246 -30.55 -7.22 1.57
C PRO A 246 -31.41 -8.48 1.78
N SER A 247 -32.44 -8.70 0.95
CA SER A 247 -33.38 -9.82 1.06
C SER A 247 -32.87 -11.06 0.34
N THR A 248 -32.38 -10.90 -0.89
CA THR A 248 -31.91 -12.01 -1.73
C THR A 248 -30.42 -12.31 -1.53
N LYS A 249 -29.66 -11.38 -0.94
CA LYS A 249 -28.18 -11.40 -0.85
C LYS A 249 -27.48 -11.44 -2.20
N VAL A 250 -28.20 -11.20 -3.28
CA VAL A 250 -27.64 -11.17 -4.64
C VAL A 250 -27.18 -9.75 -4.97
N ARG A 251 -25.99 -9.64 -5.56
CA ARG A 251 -25.52 -8.38 -6.12
C ARG A 251 -26.30 -8.07 -7.40
N THR A 252 -26.84 -6.87 -7.51
CA THR A 252 -27.47 -6.40 -8.74
C THR A 252 -26.49 -6.43 -9.92
N ASN A 253 -26.96 -6.79 -11.12
CA ASN A 253 -26.13 -6.80 -12.32
C ASN A 253 -25.55 -5.40 -12.60
N LEU A 254 -24.23 -5.34 -12.83
CA LEU A 254 -23.47 -4.11 -13.01
C LEU A 254 -23.93 -3.28 -14.19
N LEU A 255 -24.40 -3.89 -15.29
CA LEU A 255 -24.67 -3.21 -16.57
C LEU A 255 -26.16 -3.24 -16.97
N ARG A 256 -27.07 -3.32 -15.99
CA ARG A 256 -28.50 -3.55 -16.22
C ARG A 256 -29.26 -2.38 -16.86
N VAL A 257 -28.81 -1.13 -16.67
CA VAL A 257 -29.47 0.06 -17.27
C VAL A 257 -28.65 0.58 -18.44
N LYS A 258 -29.13 0.29 -19.65
CA LYS A 258 -28.60 0.89 -20.89
C LYS A 258 -28.95 2.38 -20.93
N GLY A 259 -28.04 3.22 -21.41
CA GLY A 259 -28.22 4.68 -21.49
C GLY A 259 -27.88 5.47 -20.22
N ALA A 260 -27.73 4.81 -19.07
CA ALA A 260 -27.27 5.48 -17.85
C ALA A 260 -25.77 5.82 -17.91
N GLY A 261 -25.39 7.05 -17.59
CA GLY A 261 -24.00 7.53 -17.59
C GLY A 261 -23.28 7.35 -16.25
N VAL A 262 -24.02 7.11 -15.17
CA VAL A 262 -23.48 6.98 -13.81
C VAL A 262 -23.94 5.67 -13.17
N VAL A 263 -23.05 5.03 -12.41
CA VAL A 263 -23.38 3.91 -11.53
C VAL A 263 -23.02 4.28 -10.11
N GLY A 264 -24.05 4.30 -9.29
CA GLY A 264 -23.97 4.46 -7.86
C GLY A 264 -23.67 3.16 -7.15
N VAL A 265 -22.47 2.96 -6.62
CA VAL A 265 -22.06 1.66 -6.05
C VAL A 265 -21.91 1.74 -4.54
N TYR A 266 -22.51 0.77 -3.84
CA TYR A 266 -22.27 0.59 -2.41
C TYR A 266 -20.78 0.33 -2.16
N HIS A 267 -20.12 1.25 -1.44
CA HIS A 267 -18.65 1.34 -1.40
C HIS A 267 -17.89 0.06 -1.01
N PRO A 268 -18.40 -0.90 -0.22
CA PRO A 268 -17.71 -2.15 0.07
C PRO A 268 -17.63 -3.10 -1.13
N LEU A 269 -18.43 -2.87 -2.18
CA LEU A 269 -18.39 -3.68 -3.41
C LEU A 269 -17.35 -3.18 -4.41
N ILE A 270 -16.79 -2.00 -4.20
CA ILE A 270 -15.85 -1.37 -5.11
C ILE A 270 -14.49 -2.07 -4.98
N ASP A 271 -14.07 -2.65 -6.09
CA ASP A 271 -12.75 -3.25 -6.29
C ASP A 271 -12.26 -2.97 -7.72
N GLU A 272 -10.97 -3.23 -7.96
CA GLU A 272 -10.32 -3.02 -9.26
C GLU A 272 -11.04 -3.74 -10.43
N LYS A 273 -11.71 -4.88 -10.18
CA LYS A 273 -12.40 -5.64 -11.23
C LYS A 273 -13.70 -4.94 -11.62
N LEU A 274 -14.48 -4.49 -10.64
CA LEU A 274 -15.70 -3.73 -10.84
C LEU A 274 -15.39 -2.40 -11.53
N MET A 275 -14.36 -1.69 -11.08
CA MET A 275 -13.92 -0.43 -11.67
C MET A 275 -13.61 -0.60 -13.16
N ARG A 276 -12.80 -1.61 -13.52
CA ARG A 276 -12.47 -1.93 -14.91
C ARG A 276 -13.70 -2.24 -15.77
N VAL A 277 -14.66 -3.00 -15.25
CA VAL A 277 -15.89 -3.33 -16.00
C VAL A 277 -16.73 -2.09 -16.26
N LEU A 278 -16.95 -1.24 -15.25
CA LEU A 278 -17.82 -0.08 -15.38
C LEU A 278 -17.17 1.04 -16.23
N HIS A 279 -15.90 1.37 -15.97
CA HIS A 279 -15.15 2.34 -16.78
C HIS A 279 -14.97 1.86 -18.23
N GLY A 280 -14.79 0.55 -18.45
CA GLY A 280 -14.76 -0.04 -19.81
C GLY A 280 -16.06 0.14 -20.60
N THR A 281 -17.16 0.51 -19.93
CA THR A 281 -18.44 0.85 -20.56
C THR A 281 -18.75 2.35 -20.55
N ASN A 282 -17.74 3.19 -20.31
CA ASN A 282 -17.84 4.65 -20.24
C ASN A 282 -18.84 5.16 -19.19
N LYS A 283 -19.00 4.42 -18.08
CA LYS A 283 -19.84 4.83 -16.95
C LYS A 283 -18.98 5.40 -15.83
N LYS A 284 -19.41 6.53 -15.26
CA LYS A 284 -18.80 7.08 -14.03
C LYS A 284 -19.29 6.32 -12.80
N ILE A 285 -18.47 6.26 -11.75
CA ILE A 285 -18.69 5.42 -10.58
C ILE A 285 -18.74 6.30 -9.34
N TYR A 286 -19.92 6.38 -8.73
CA TYR A 286 -20.18 7.21 -7.55
C TYR A 286 -20.29 6.29 -6.34
N ALA A 287 -19.33 6.36 -5.42
CA ALA A 287 -19.30 5.53 -4.23
C ALA A 287 -20.21 6.10 -3.15
N TRP A 288 -21.09 5.29 -2.56
CA TRP A 288 -21.99 5.72 -1.49
C TRP A 288 -22.17 4.64 -0.40
N THR A 289 -22.53 5.00 0.83
CA THR A 289 -22.18 6.27 1.50
C THR A 289 -20.88 6.03 2.25
N VAL A 290 -19.90 6.92 2.13
CA VAL A 290 -18.53 6.71 2.62
C VAL A 290 -18.23 7.67 3.76
N ASP A 291 -18.35 7.18 5.00
CA ASP A 291 -18.28 8.04 6.20
C ASP A 291 -17.09 7.74 7.13
N ASP A 292 -16.32 6.68 6.84
CA ASP A 292 -15.10 6.32 7.58
C ASP A 292 -13.82 6.57 6.77
N VAL A 293 -12.75 6.94 7.48
CA VAL A 293 -11.45 7.33 6.88
C VAL A 293 -10.84 6.20 6.04
N ASP A 294 -10.92 4.95 6.51
CA ASP A 294 -10.33 3.80 5.82
C ASP A 294 -11.01 3.57 4.46
N SER A 295 -12.34 3.64 4.44
CA SER A 295 -13.12 3.56 3.20
C SER A 295 -12.88 4.77 2.31
N MET A 296 -12.78 5.99 2.84
CA MET A 296 -12.43 7.18 2.05
C MET A 296 -11.08 7.00 1.34
N GLN A 297 -10.03 6.59 2.07
CA GLN A 297 -8.71 6.31 1.49
C GLN A 297 -8.76 5.20 0.43
N ARG A 298 -9.55 4.15 0.67
CA ARG A 298 -9.75 3.08 -0.31
C ARG A 298 -10.40 3.62 -1.58
N MET A 299 -11.43 4.45 -1.48
CA MET A 299 -12.11 5.03 -2.66
C MET A 299 -11.18 5.90 -3.50
N LEU A 300 -10.29 6.67 -2.86
CA LEU A 300 -9.23 7.41 -3.56
C LEU A 300 -8.30 6.45 -4.32
N THR A 301 -7.86 5.37 -3.67
CA THR A 301 -6.94 4.38 -4.25
C THR A 301 -7.57 3.57 -5.38
N GLU A 302 -8.88 3.30 -5.32
CA GLU A 302 -9.63 2.62 -6.37
C GLU A 302 -10.01 3.55 -7.54
N HIS A 303 -9.71 4.85 -7.45
CA HIS A 303 -9.97 5.86 -8.48
C HIS A 303 -11.44 5.98 -8.88
N VAL A 304 -12.33 6.07 -7.88
CA VAL A 304 -13.76 6.39 -8.13
C VAL A 304 -13.92 7.80 -8.71
N ASP A 305 -15.05 8.07 -9.37
CA ASP A 305 -15.31 9.38 -9.98
C ASP A 305 -15.95 10.38 -8.98
N ALA A 306 -16.66 9.87 -7.99
CA ALA A 306 -17.22 10.67 -6.90
C ALA A 306 -17.33 9.85 -5.60
N VAL A 307 -17.20 10.53 -4.47
CA VAL A 307 -17.43 9.97 -3.14
C VAL A 307 -18.58 10.72 -2.49
N VAL A 308 -19.67 10.02 -2.23
CA VAL A 308 -20.85 10.51 -1.53
C VAL A 308 -20.69 10.25 -0.04
N THR A 309 -20.61 11.32 0.76
CA THR A 309 -20.33 11.28 2.19
C THR A 309 -21.20 12.26 2.95
N SER A 310 -21.55 11.89 4.18
CA SER A 310 -22.24 12.74 5.14
C SER A 310 -21.29 13.78 5.75
N ASN A 311 -19.96 13.64 5.59
CA ASN A 311 -18.93 14.51 6.14
C ASN A 311 -17.92 14.98 5.05
N PRO A 312 -18.33 15.89 4.16
CA PRO A 312 -17.48 16.38 3.07
C PRO A 312 -16.21 17.09 3.58
N GLY A 313 -16.29 17.79 4.72
CA GLY A 313 -15.14 18.48 5.31
C GLY A 313 -14.06 17.53 5.84
N LEU A 314 -14.42 16.33 6.30
CA LEU A 314 -13.44 15.29 6.64
C LEU A 314 -12.74 14.77 5.38
N LEU A 315 -13.50 14.47 4.33
CA LEU A 315 -12.94 13.96 3.07
C LEU A 315 -12.00 14.98 2.41
N GLN A 316 -12.39 16.26 2.38
CA GLN A 316 -11.52 17.32 1.83
C GLN A 316 -10.19 17.41 2.59
N ARG A 317 -10.21 17.41 3.92
CA ARG A 317 -8.99 17.42 4.74
C ARG A 317 -8.11 16.21 4.46
N LEU A 318 -8.71 15.01 4.44
CA LEU A 318 -8.01 13.78 4.13
C LEU A 318 -7.35 13.83 2.73
N MET A 319 -8.05 14.33 1.72
CA MET A 319 -7.50 14.50 0.38
C MET A 319 -6.33 15.49 0.38
N GLN A 320 -6.39 16.60 1.13
CA GLN A 320 -5.27 17.54 1.23
C GLN A 320 -4.06 16.94 1.95
N ASP A 321 -4.26 16.20 3.04
CA ASP A 321 -3.19 15.53 3.77
C ASP A 321 -2.48 14.50 2.87
N LEU A 322 -3.25 13.68 2.17
CA LEU A 322 -2.70 12.68 1.23
C LEU A 322 -2.03 13.32 0.02
N ARG A 323 -2.57 14.45 -0.48
CA ARG A 323 -1.94 15.21 -1.56
C ARG A 323 -0.57 15.72 -1.13
N THR A 324 -0.46 16.27 0.08
CA THR A 324 0.82 16.74 0.63
C THR A 324 1.82 15.60 0.72
N GLN A 325 1.41 14.44 1.26
CA GLN A 325 2.26 13.24 1.32
C GLN A 325 2.75 12.80 -0.06
N CYS A 326 1.86 12.75 -1.05
CA CYS A 326 2.23 12.37 -2.42
C CYS A 326 3.14 13.40 -3.11
N LEU A 327 2.93 14.70 -2.86
CA LEU A 327 3.74 15.78 -3.44
C LEU A 327 5.12 15.87 -2.79
N GLU A 328 5.24 15.66 -1.48
CA GLU A 328 6.54 15.57 -0.81
C GLU A 328 7.37 14.43 -1.40
N GLU A 329 6.77 13.26 -1.61
CA GLU A 329 7.43 12.12 -2.27
C GLU A 329 7.90 12.45 -3.70
N VAL A 330 7.14 13.24 -4.47
CA VAL A 330 7.47 13.64 -5.86
C VAL A 330 8.46 14.81 -5.93
N LEU A 331 8.36 15.81 -5.04
CA LEU A 331 9.29 16.94 -4.95
C LEU A 331 10.67 16.48 -4.51
N VAL A 332 10.72 15.55 -3.54
CA VAL A 332 11.95 14.85 -3.17
C VAL A 332 12.58 14.16 -4.40
N ARG A 333 11.76 13.63 -5.32
CA ARG A 333 12.23 12.97 -6.55
C ARG A 333 12.64 13.92 -7.68
N SER A 334 11.98 15.07 -7.83
CA SER A 334 12.23 16.02 -8.94
C SER A 334 13.32 17.05 -8.64
N LYS A 335 13.49 17.45 -7.37
CA LYS A 335 14.54 18.39 -6.96
C LYS A 335 15.94 17.76 -6.96
N PHE A 336 16.02 16.44 -7.04
CA PHE A 336 17.26 15.67 -7.10
C PHE A 336 17.27 14.77 -8.36
N GLY A 337 17.46 15.39 -9.52
CA GLY A 337 18.05 14.68 -10.65
C GLY A 337 19.43 14.16 -10.24
N PHE A 338 19.66 12.85 -10.37
CA PHE A 338 20.97 12.19 -10.25
C PHE A 338 21.92 12.78 -9.18
N ASN A 339 21.66 12.49 -7.90
CA ASN A 339 22.67 12.22 -6.85
C ASN A 339 21.96 12.15 -5.50
N PHE A 340 21.69 10.93 -5.04
CA PHE A 340 20.71 10.66 -3.99
C PHE A 340 21.30 9.89 -2.82
N ASP A 341 22.41 10.38 -2.23
CA ASP A 341 23.01 9.73 -1.05
C ASP A 341 23.13 10.63 0.18
N CYS A 342 23.21 11.97 0.04
CA CYS A 342 23.65 12.78 1.18
C CYS A 342 22.54 13.47 2.00
N LEU A 343 21.37 13.77 1.43
CA LEU A 343 20.36 14.63 2.11
C LEU A 343 19.14 13.89 2.68
N MET A 344 18.88 12.64 2.29
CA MET A 344 17.86 11.77 2.93
C MET A 344 18.29 11.24 4.31
N ALA A 345 19.54 11.47 4.70
CA ALA A 345 20.15 10.87 5.88
C ALA A 345 19.62 11.41 7.22
N ILE A 346 18.86 12.51 7.25
CA ILE A 346 18.56 13.19 8.53
C ILE A 346 17.08 13.12 8.95
N SER A 347 16.11 13.35 8.06
CA SER A 347 14.66 13.34 8.42
C SER A 347 13.94 12.03 8.06
N GLY A 348 14.18 11.50 6.86
CA GLY A 348 13.65 10.21 6.42
C GLY A 348 14.24 9.03 7.21
N LEU A 349 15.51 9.17 7.62
CA LEU A 349 16.16 8.21 8.51
C LEU A 349 15.42 8.11 9.83
N SER A 350 14.96 9.22 10.44
CA SER A 350 14.28 9.19 11.74
C SER A 350 12.95 8.42 11.69
N ILE A 351 12.06 8.71 10.74
CA ILE A 351 10.74 8.07 10.65
C ILE A 351 10.86 6.61 10.19
N TRP A 352 11.76 6.33 9.23
CA TRP A 352 12.07 4.97 8.82
C TRP A 352 12.72 4.16 9.95
N PHE A 353 13.68 4.75 10.66
CA PHE A 353 14.36 4.12 11.80
C PHE A 353 13.36 3.86 12.91
N HIS A 354 12.42 4.77 13.16
CA HIS A 354 11.33 4.54 14.10
C HIS A 354 10.48 3.33 13.70
N ASN A 355 9.92 3.31 12.48
CA ASN A 355 9.03 2.24 12.03
C ASN A 355 9.71 0.88 11.82
N LYS A 356 11.00 0.85 11.47
CA LYS A 356 11.72 -0.38 11.10
C LYS A 356 12.70 -0.88 12.15
N VAL A 357 13.22 -0.01 13.01
CA VAL A 357 14.20 -0.35 14.04
C VAL A 357 13.63 -0.13 15.44
N VAL A 358 13.11 1.06 15.75
CA VAL A 358 12.68 1.41 17.11
C VAL A 358 11.39 0.70 17.51
N ASP A 359 10.33 0.74 16.70
CA ASP A 359 9.03 0.16 17.05
C ASP A 359 9.09 -1.37 17.20
N PRO A 360 9.73 -2.13 16.28
CA PRO A 360 9.92 -3.56 16.48
C PRO A 360 10.79 -3.85 17.72
N LEU A 361 11.84 -3.07 17.97
CA LEU A 361 12.71 -3.26 19.13
C LEU A 361 11.96 -2.97 20.44
N LEU A 362 11.11 -1.93 20.50
CA LEU A 362 10.23 -1.64 21.63
C LEU A 362 9.18 -2.76 21.84
N GLN A 363 8.62 -3.32 20.77
CA GLN A 363 7.72 -4.48 20.86
C GLN A 363 8.42 -5.73 21.41
N ILE A 364 9.69 -5.94 21.09
CA ILE A 364 10.47 -7.07 21.60
C ILE A 364 10.81 -6.86 23.08
N LEU A 365 11.25 -5.65 23.45
CA LEU A 365 11.59 -5.31 24.84
C LEU A 365 10.38 -5.36 25.78
N SER A 366 9.20 -4.90 25.32
CA SER A 366 7.96 -4.92 26.09
C SER A 366 7.35 -6.32 26.29
N ARG A 367 7.84 -7.34 25.58
CA ARG A 367 7.40 -8.75 25.72
C ARG A 367 8.22 -9.54 26.74
N GLY A 368 9.11 -8.89 27.50
CA GLY A 368 9.85 -9.53 28.59
C GLY A 368 10.95 -10.50 28.13
N ALA A 369 11.53 -10.27 26.95
CA ALA A 369 12.61 -11.11 26.43
C ALA A 369 13.88 -11.04 27.30
N GLU A 370 14.55 -12.18 27.49
CA GLU A 370 15.76 -12.26 28.31
C GLU A 370 16.92 -11.46 27.68
N PRO A 371 17.58 -10.54 28.42
CA PRO A 371 18.64 -9.68 27.87
C PRO A 371 19.81 -10.46 27.24
N LYS A 372 20.18 -11.60 27.83
CA LYS A 372 21.25 -12.47 27.32
C LYS A 372 20.90 -13.04 25.94
N LEU A 373 19.67 -13.51 25.78
CA LEU A 373 19.17 -14.06 24.52
C LEU A 373 19.11 -13.00 23.43
N LEU A 374 18.65 -11.78 23.76
CA LEU A 374 18.62 -10.65 22.82
C LEU A 374 20.02 -10.22 22.38
N ALA A 375 20.95 -10.09 23.34
CA ALA A 375 22.33 -9.73 23.05
C ALA A 375 23.01 -10.76 22.13
N PHE A 376 22.84 -12.06 22.43
CA PHE A 376 23.34 -13.13 21.59
C PHE A 376 22.72 -13.10 20.19
N SER A 377 21.41 -12.90 20.09
CA SER A 377 20.70 -12.87 18.81
C SER A 377 21.07 -11.67 17.93
N ALA A 378 21.27 -10.50 18.54
CA ALA A 378 21.74 -9.32 17.83
C ALA A 378 23.19 -9.48 17.36
N ALA A 379 24.06 -9.98 18.23
CA ALA A 379 25.45 -10.27 17.88
C ALA A 379 25.54 -11.29 16.74
N LEU A 380 24.76 -12.37 16.82
CA LEU A 380 24.66 -13.39 15.78
C LEU A 380 24.18 -12.82 14.44
N GLY A 381 23.13 -12.00 14.46
CA GLY A 381 22.59 -11.37 13.26
C GLY A 381 23.57 -10.42 12.58
N ILE A 382 24.35 -9.63 13.34
CA ILE A 382 25.38 -8.76 12.77
C ILE A 382 26.55 -9.59 12.23
N THR A 383 27.05 -10.57 12.98
CA THR A 383 28.17 -11.42 12.55
C THR A 383 27.85 -12.14 11.24
N LEU A 384 26.64 -12.70 11.11
CA LEU A 384 26.16 -13.32 9.87
C LEU A 384 25.86 -12.28 8.78
N GLY A 385 25.43 -11.08 9.16
CA GLY A 385 25.11 -9.99 8.24
C GLY A 385 26.32 -9.30 7.60
N VAL A 386 27.52 -9.48 8.16
CA VAL A 386 28.77 -9.01 7.55
C VAL A 386 29.47 -10.09 6.71
N PHE A 387 28.78 -11.19 6.41
CA PHE A 387 29.32 -12.25 5.55
C PHE A 387 29.68 -11.69 4.16
N PRO A 388 30.88 -11.95 3.61
CA PRO A 388 31.41 -11.24 2.45
C PRO A 388 30.84 -11.75 1.11
N ILE A 389 29.57 -12.16 1.08
CA ILE A 389 28.82 -12.52 -0.13
C ILE A 389 27.41 -11.93 -0.03
N CYS A 390 27.19 -10.88 -0.82
CA CYS A 390 25.91 -10.18 -0.87
C CYS A 390 24.75 -11.09 -1.25
N GLY A 391 23.66 -10.96 -0.51
CA GLY A 391 22.43 -11.72 -0.72
C GLY A 391 22.41 -13.10 -0.06
N VAL A 392 23.53 -13.59 0.49
CA VAL A 392 23.59 -14.87 1.21
C VAL A 392 23.33 -14.72 2.71
N THR A 393 23.54 -13.52 3.26
CA THR A 393 23.39 -13.18 4.69
C THR A 393 22.01 -13.53 5.26
N VAL A 394 20.93 -13.21 4.54
CA VAL A 394 19.54 -13.53 4.94
C VAL A 394 19.31 -15.04 5.03
N PHE A 395 19.85 -15.79 4.07
CA PHE A 395 19.75 -17.25 4.07
C PHE A 395 20.51 -17.86 5.24
N LEU A 396 21.74 -17.40 5.50
CA LEU A 396 22.53 -17.84 6.65
C LEU A 396 21.84 -17.54 7.99
N CYS A 397 21.22 -16.36 8.12
CA CYS A 397 20.43 -16.04 9.30
C CYS A 397 19.21 -16.97 9.46
N GLY A 398 18.54 -17.31 8.35
CA GLY A 398 17.42 -18.26 8.35
C GLY A 398 17.84 -19.67 8.80
N VAL A 399 18.97 -20.16 8.28
CA VAL A 399 19.55 -21.45 8.70
C VAL A 399 19.96 -21.42 10.17
N ALA A 400 20.63 -20.36 10.62
CA ALA A 400 21.04 -20.22 12.02
C ALA A 400 19.83 -20.21 12.96
N ILE A 401 18.75 -19.51 12.60
CA ILE A 401 17.49 -19.52 13.35
C ILE A 401 16.88 -20.91 13.41
N ALA A 402 16.85 -21.64 12.28
CA ALA A 402 16.30 -22.99 12.23
C ALA A 402 17.11 -23.98 13.08
N LEU A 403 18.45 -23.85 13.12
CA LEU A 403 19.34 -24.72 13.89
C LEU A 403 19.33 -24.38 15.39
N LEU A 404 19.29 -23.10 15.74
CA LEU A 404 19.35 -22.65 17.14
C LEU A 404 17.97 -22.63 17.79
N GLY A 405 16.87 -22.56 17.03
CA GLY A 405 15.51 -22.64 17.56
C GLY A 405 15.29 -21.67 18.72
N SER A 406 14.99 -22.21 19.91
CA SER A 406 14.76 -21.44 21.14
C SER A 406 16.00 -20.77 21.73
N PHE A 407 17.21 -21.12 21.27
CA PHE A 407 18.47 -20.49 21.70
C PHE A 407 18.75 -19.16 21.02
N CYS A 408 17.87 -18.69 20.12
CA CYS A 408 17.94 -17.36 19.55
C CYS A 408 16.55 -16.74 19.37
N HIS A 409 16.49 -15.42 19.38
CA HIS A 409 15.27 -14.66 19.12
C HIS A 409 15.25 -14.24 17.64
N ALA A 410 14.53 -15.01 16.83
CA ALA A 410 14.51 -14.88 15.36
C ALA A 410 14.27 -13.45 14.83
N PRO A 411 13.32 -12.66 15.36
CA PRO A 411 13.15 -11.27 14.93
C PRO A 411 14.38 -10.39 15.18
N SER A 412 15.09 -10.61 16.29
CA SER A 412 16.30 -9.84 16.63
C SER A 412 17.46 -10.19 15.71
N VAL A 413 17.64 -11.47 15.36
CA VAL A 413 18.66 -11.90 14.38
C VAL A 413 18.42 -11.22 13.03
N MET A 414 17.17 -11.23 12.55
CA MET A 414 16.82 -10.64 11.25
C MET A 414 16.94 -9.11 11.23
N LEU A 415 16.56 -8.45 12.31
CA LEU A 415 16.71 -7.00 12.46
C LEU A 415 18.20 -6.60 12.48
N ALA A 416 19.02 -7.34 13.22
CA ALA A 416 20.47 -7.12 13.29
C ALA A 416 21.17 -7.36 11.96
N ASN A 417 20.78 -8.41 11.22
CA ASN A 417 21.27 -8.66 9.86
C ASN A 417 20.96 -7.50 8.91
N PHE A 418 19.75 -6.94 9.00
CA PHE A 418 19.35 -5.78 8.21
C PHE A 418 20.15 -4.52 8.56
N MET A 419 20.44 -4.32 9.85
CA MET A 419 21.31 -3.22 10.30
C MET A 419 22.76 -3.38 9.85
N ALA A 420 23.22 -4.62 9.64
CA ALA A 420 24.58 -4.91 9.19
C ALA A 420 24.76 -4.75 7.66
N THR A 421 23.68 -4.71 6.87
CA THR A 421 23.75 -4.64 5.40
C THR A 421 24.59 -3.46 4.86
N PRO A 422 24.50 -2.22 5.41
CA PRO A 422 25.37 -1.12 4.97
C PRO A 422 26.85 -1.36 5.28
N ILE A 423 27.13 -2.12 6.34
CA ILE A 423 28.48 -2.42 6.82
C ILE A 423 29.09 -3.58 6.02
N GLU A 424 28.27 -4.52 5.55
CA GLU A 424 28.66 -5.70 4.78
C GLU A 424 29.62 -5.35 3.64
N LEU A 425 29.21 -4.45 2.74
CA LEU A 425 30.02 -4.03 1.58
C LEU A 425 31.35 -3.38 1.99
N SER A 426 31.35 -2.63 3.10
CA SER A 426 32.54 -1.96 3.61
C SER A 426 33.55 -2.94 4.20
N LEU A 427 33.08 -4.07 4.73
CA LEU A 427 33.93 -5.09 5.36
C LEU A 427 34.43 -6.18 4.40
N VAL A 428 33.90 -6.28 3.18
CA VAL A 428 34.40 -7.23 2.16
C VAL A 428 35.90 -7.06 1.92
N VAL A 429 36.38 -5.82 1.75
CA VAL A 429 37.81 -5.55 1.49
C VAL A 429 38.69 -5.89 2.71
N PRO A 430 38.36 -5.46 3.94
CA PRO A 430 39.05 -5.92 5.15
C PRO A 430 39.12 -7.45 5.27
N PHE A 431 38.02 -8.18 5.07
CA PHE A 431 38.04 -9.64 5.15
C PHE A 431 38.91 -10.28 4.06
N LEU A 432 38.87 -9.73 2.84
CA LEU A 432 39.75 -10.16 1.75
C LEU A 432 41.23 -10.00 2.14
N ARG A 433 41.64 -8.81 2.58
CA ARG A 433 43.03 -8.53 2.96
C ARG A 433 43.48 -9.37 4.14
N PHE A 434 42.60 -9.58 5.11
CA PHE A 434 42.88 -10.46 6.25
C PHE A 434 43.08 -11.90 5.81
N GLY A 435 42.23 -12.42 4.91
CA GLY A 435 42.40 -13.75 4.34
C GLY A 435 43.69 -13.92 3.52
N GLU A 436 44.05 -12.92 2.72
CA GLU A 436 45.32 -12.90 1.97
C GLU A 436 46.54 -12.97 2.92
N ALA A 437 46.50 -12.19 4.02
CA ALA A 437 47.56 -12.18 5.02
C ALA A 437 47.73 -13.54 5.71
N ILE A 438 46.62 -14.24 5.97
CA ILE A 438 46.64 -15.57 6.62
C ILE A 438 47.18 -16.64 5.66
N CYS A 439 46.85 -16.55 4.37
CA CYS A 439 47.31 -17.50 3.36
C CYS A 439 48.71 -17.21 2.82
N GLY A 440 49.29 -16.04 3.12
CA GLY A 440 50.52 -15.56 2.47
C GLY A 440 50.37 -15.39 0.96
N GLY A 441 49.14 -15.17 0.48
CA GLY A 441 48.79 -15.10 -0.94
C GLY A 441 49.12 -13.75 -1.57
N PRO A 442 49.27 -13.68 -2.90
CA PRO A 442 49.47 -12.42 -3.60
C PRO A 442 48.24 -11.51 -3.47
N HIS A 443 48.46 -10.22 -3.31
CA HIS A 443 47.38 -9.23 -3.21
C HIS A 443 46.56 -9.15 -4.49
N PHE A 444 45.25 -9.33 -4.39
CA PHE A 444 44.35 -9.11 -5.51
C PHE A 444 44.23 -7.61 -5.82
N PRO A 445 44.50 -7.17 -7.07
CA PRO A 445 44.37 -5.79 -7.46
C PRO A 445 42.90 -5.41 -7.68
N LEU A 446 42.37 -4.54 -6.83
CA LEU A 446 41.00 -4.00 -6.91
C LEU A 446 40.94 -2.94 -8.04
N THR A 447 40.89 -3.39 -9.29
CA THR A 447 40.75 -2.53 -10.48
C THR A 447 39.30 -2.51 -10.98
N SER A 448 38.92 -1.45 -11.70
CA SER A 448 37.59 -1.33 -12.33
C SER A 448 37.29 -2.48 -13.30
N ASP A 449 38.31 -3.01 -13.97
CA ASP A 449 38.20 -4.18 -14.85
C ASP A 449 37.94 -5.48 -14.08
N ALA A 450 38.50 -5.64 -12.88
CA ALA A 450 38.18 -6.78 -12.01
C ALA A 450 36.72 -6.72 -11.54
N LEU A 451 36.23 -5.54 -11.15
CA LEU A 451 34.83 -5.34 -10.77
C LEU A 451 33.86 -5.62 -11.94
N LYS A 452 34.24 -5.23 -13.15
CA LYS A 452 33.47 -5.53 -14.38
C LYS A 452 33.43 -7.03 -14.69
N LYS A 453 34.52 -7.77 -14.45
CA LYS A 453 34.59 -9.23 -14.59
C LYS A 453 33.70 -9.97 -13.57
N VAL A 454 33.60 -9.44 -12.34
CA VAL A 454 32.67 -9.92 -11.31
C VAL A 454 31.22 -9.75 -11.74
N LEU A 455 30.85 -8.57 -12.23
CA LEU A 455 29.49 -8.25 -12.66
C LEU A 455 29.05 -8.97 -13.94
N THR A 456 30.01 -9.36 -14.79
CA THR A 456 29.74 -10.07 -16.06
C THR A 456 29.78 -11.59 -15.94
N GLY A 457 30.05 -12.14 -14.75
CA GLY A 457 30.00 -13.57 -14.48
C GLY A 457 31.15 -14.39 -15.11
N GLN A 458 32.21 -13.72 -15.58
CA GLN A 458 33.42 -14.40 -16.07
C GLN A 458 34.30 -14.77 -14.87
N ALA A 459 34.04 -15.96 -14.30
CA ALA A 459 34.77 -16.47 -13.14
C ALA A 459 36.20 -16.89 -13.53
N SER A 460 37.14 -15.95 -13.47
CA SER A 460 38.57 -16.26 -13.51
C SER A 460 38.99 -16.96 -12.22
N HIS A 461 40.02 -17.81 -12.29
CA HIS A 461 40.58 -18.52 -11.12
C HIS A 461 41.00 -17.55 -10.00
N GLU A 462 41.52 -16.38 -10.37
CA GLU A 462 41.94 -15.34 -9.42
C GLU A 462 40.76 -14.75 -8.63
N LEU A 463 39.59 -14.60 -9.26
CA LEU A 463 38.39 -14.11 -8.59
C LEU A 463 37.83 -15.13 -7.59
N LEU A 464 37.84 -16.41 -7.94
CA LEU A 464 37.43 -17.46 -7.01
C LEU A 464 38.37 -17.53 -5.80
N LEU A 465 39.67 -17.34 -6.03
CA LEU A 465 40.67 -17.29 -4.98
C LEU A 465 40.47 -16.08 -4.06
N SER A 466 40.14 -14.89 -4.58
CA SER A 466 39.84 -13.72 -3.75
C SER A 466 38.57 -13.92 -2.89
N ILE A 467 37.52 -14.52 -3.45
CA ILE A 467 36.32 -14.86 -2.67
C ILE A 467 36.68 -15.86 -1.56
N ALA A 468 37.51 -16.87 -1.86
CA ALA A 468 37.98 -17.84 -0.87
C ALA A 468 38.78 -17.17 0.26
N HIS A 469 39.67 -16.22 -0.05
CA HIS A 469 40.38 -15.43 0.96
C HIS A 469 39.41 -14.60 1.81
N ALA A 470 38.46 -13.89 1.21
CA ALA A 470 37.48 -13.11 1.96
C ALA A 470 36.63 -14.00 2.89
N LEU A 471 36.19 -15.16 2.41
CA LEU A 471 35.47 -16.14 3.22
C LEU A 471 36.32 -16.67 4.38
N LEU A 472 37.61 -16.97 4.14
CA LEU A 472 38.53 -17.42 5.18
C LEU A 472 38.77 -16.31 6.23
N GLY A 473 38.96 -15.08 5.78
CA GLY A 473 39.12 -13.92 6.66
C GLY A 473 37.89 -13.71 7.54
N TRP A 474 36.68 -13.79 6.98
CA TRP A 474 35.45 -13.75 7.76
C TRP A 474 35.32 -14.95 8.69
N LEU A 475 35.62 -16.17 8.24
CA LEU A 475 35.51 -17.40 9.04
C LEU A 475 36.36 -17.33 10.32
N ILE A 476 37.57 -16.77 10.22
CA ILE A 476 38.47 -16.62 11.36
C ILE A 476 38.06 -15.43 12.23
N ALA A 477 37.58 -14.33 11.65
CA ALA A 477 37.15 -13.16 12.40
C ALA A 477 35.79 -13.33 13.10
N ALA A 478 34.87 -14.12 12.54
CA ALA A 478 33.48 -14.24 12.97
C ALA A 478 33.31 -14.65 14.45
N PRO A 479 34.05 -15.63 15.01
CA PRO A 479 33.97 -15.95 16.43
C PRO A 479 34.35 -14.78 17.34
N PHE A 480 35.37 -14.01 16.95
CA PHE A 480 35.82 -12.84 17.71
C PHE A 480 34.80 -11.70 17.60
N ILE A 481 34.29 -11.42 16.39
CA ILE A 481 33.23 -10.43 16.16
C ILE A 481 32.00 -10.77 17.00
N LEU A 482 31.56 -12.04 16.99
CA LEU A 482 30.42 -12.50 17.77
C LEU A 482 30.65 -12.30 19.28
N ALA A 483 31.81 -12.72 19.79
CA ALA A 483 32.14 -12.59 21.22
C ALA A 483 32.21 -11.13 21.66
N THR A 484 32.89 -10.27 20.89
CA THR A 484 33.01 -8.84 21.17
C THR A 484 31.65 -8.14 21.15
N LEU A 485 30.83 -8.40 20.13
CA LEU A 485 29.48 -7.82 20.03
C LEU A 485 28.58 -8.30 21.15
N TYR A 486 28.65 -9.58 21.54
CA TYR A 486 27.89 -10.10 22.66
C TYR A 486 28.23 -9.40 23.98
N ILE A 487 29.53 -9.26 24.28
CA ILE A 487 30.01 -8.56 25.48
C ILE A 487 29.55 -7.09 25.49
N MET A 488 29.57 -6.44 24.32
CA MET A 488 29.13 -5.05 24.17
C MET A 488 27.60 -4.89 24.30
N PHE A 489 26.82 -5.81 23.73
CA PHE A 489 25.36 -5.72 23.73
C PHE A 489 24.72 -6.17 25.04
N LEU A 490 25.33 -7.09 25.78
CA LEU A 490 24.79 -7.58 27.05
C LEU A 490 24.46 -6.47 28.07
N PRO A 491 25.35 -5.51 28.38
CA PRO A 491 25.00 -4.41 29.29
C PRO A 491 23.93 -3.49 28.70
N CYS A 492 23.97 -3.24 27.38
CA CYS A 492 23.00 -2.40 26.69
C CYS A 492 21.57 -2.96 26.78
N PHE A 493 21.37 -4.23 26.43
CA PHE A 493 20.06 -4.88 26.54
C PHE A 493 19.62 -5.06 28.00
N THR A 494 20.55 -5.25 28.93
CA THR A 494 20.21 -5.31 30.36
C THR A 494 19.61 -3.99 30.85
N ILE A 495 20.17 -2.85 30.42
CA ILE A 495 19.64 -1.52 30.74
C ILE A 495 18.31 -1.27 30.01
N LEU A 496 18.24 -1.58 28.72
CA LEU A 496 17.05 -1.35 27.89
C LEU A 496 15.83 -2.15 28.37
N VAL A 497 15.99 -3.45 28.64
CA VAL A 497 14.92 -4.29 29.16
C VAL A 497 14.45 -3.75 30.51
N ARG A 498 15.36 -3.44 31.45
CA ARG A 498 14.98 -2.83 32.74
C ARG A 498 14.20 -1.53 32.60
N LYS A 499 14.56 -0.68 31.63
CA LYS A 499 13.92 0.63 31.42
C LYS A 499 12.54 0.52 30.79
N PHE A 500 12.34 -0.43 29.87
CA PHE A 500 11.12 -0.52 29.05
C PHE A 500 10.15 -1.63 29.46
N SER A 501 10.53 -2.55 30.35
CA SER A 501 9.63 -3.58 30.90
C SER A 501 8.55 -3.02 31.86
N ASN A 502 8.67 -1.78 32.32
CA ASN A 502 7.72 -1.15 33.27
C ASN A 502 6.71 -0.18 32.61
N VAL A 503 6.66 -0.10 31.28
CA VAL A 503 5.70 0.75 30.57
C VAL A 503 4.39 -0.03 30.37
N PRO A 504 3.25 0.36 30.98
CA PRO A 504 2.00 -0.33 30.78
C PRO A 504 1.53 -0.16 29.32
N LEU A 505 1.15 -1.28 28.68
CA LEU A 505 0.55 -1.27 27.36
C LEU A 505 -0.77 -0.46 27.38
N SER A 506 -0.82 0.59 26.54
CA SER A 506 -2.07 1.28 26.17
C SER A 506 -3.11 0.27 25.66
N PRO A 507 -4.42 0.45 25.94
CA PRO A 507 -5.38 -0.66 25.98
C PRO A 507 -5.58 -1.32 24.60
N LYS A 508 -5.55 -2.65 24.63
CA LYS A 508 -5.84 -3.56 23.53
C LYS A 508 -7.15 -3.19 22.82
N LYS A 509 -7.10 -3.07 21.49
CA LYS A 509 -8.23 -3.50 20.63
C LYS A 509 -8.56 -4.93 21.01
N SER A 510 -9.74 -5.16 21.58
CA SER A 510 -10.25 -6.48 21.89
C SER A 510 -10.40 -7.28 20.59
N LEU A 511 -9.52 -8.26 20.41
CA LEU A 511 -9.76 -9.38 19.53
C LEU A 511 -10.84 -10.23 20.22
N HIS A 512 -12.05 -10.25 19.68
CA HIS A 512 -13.10 -11.16 20.13
C HIS A 512 -12.59 -12.60 20.07
N SER A 513 -12.36 -13.18 21.25
CA SER A 513 -12.24 -14.62 21.43
C SER A 513 -13.61 -15.23 21.19
N HIS A 514 -13.68 -16.18 20.27
CA HIS A 514 -14.77 -17.15 20.21
C HIS A 514 -14.89 -17.82 21.59
N SER A 515 -15.98 -17.56 22.30
CA SER A 515 -16.42 -18.36 23.43
C SER A 515 -17.67 -19.14 23.01
N GLU A 516 -17.55 -20.45 23.16
CA GLU A 516 -18.63 -21.43 23.01
C GLU A 516 -19.82 -21.04 23.88
N ILE A 517 -20.98 -20.81 23.26
CA ILE A 517 -22.25 -20.67 23.96
C ILE A 517 -22.77 -22.08 24.23
N ARG A 518 -22.56 -22.55 25.47
CA ARG A 518 -23.34 -23.65 26.05
C ARG A 518 -24.71 -23.09 26.47
N LEU A 519 -25.72 -23.35 25.66
CA LEU A 519 -27.13 -23.18 26.02
C LEU A 519 -27.45 -24.05 27.23
N LYS A 520 -27.85 -23.42 28.34
CA LYS A 520 -28.51 -24.09 29.47
C LYS A 520 -29.94 -23.58 29.54
N VAL A 521 -30.85 -24.44 29.09
CA VAL A 521 -32.30 -24.35 29.27
C VAL A 521 -32.62 -24.39 30.77
N ARG A 522 -33.50 -23.48 31.24
CA ARG A 522 -34.57 -23.75 32.21
C ARG A 522 -35.44 -22.52 32.46
N ASP A 523 -36.70 -22.64 32.02
CA ASP A 523 -37.97 -22.39 32.71
C ASP A 523 -37.97 -21.35 33.84
N VAL A 524 -38.75 -20.27 33.66
CA VAL A 524 -40.06 -19.97 34.31
C VAL A 524 -40.72 -18.82 33.54
#